data_AF-A0A5C5WBW1-F1
#
_entry.id   AF-A0A5C5WBW1-F1
#
_cell.length_a   1.000
_cell.length_b   1.000
_cell.length_c   1.000
_cell.angle_alpha   90.00
_cell.angle_beta   90.00
_cell.angle_gamma   90.00
#
_symmetry.space_group_name_H-M   'P 1'
#
loop_
_entity.id
_entity.type
_entity.pdbx_description
1 polymer ?
#
loop_
_entity_poly.entity_id
_entity_poly.type
_entity_poly.pdbx_seq_one_letter_code
_entity_poly.pdbx_strand_id
1 'polypeptide(L)'
;MPHSPRWHNDQLWVLESGEGTIGAVDLESGKYEPIAQFPGFSRGLSFLGPLAFVGLSQVRESAVFSGIPLVERLKEAQERTCGVWVLNIDTGETLGFCQFEEGVQEIFAVEVLPGVRFPDLVNHDPEIVGHSYVLSDDALASVPEALRK
;
A
#
# COMPACT_ATOMS: atom_id res chain seq x y z
N MET A 1 -14.06 -5.03 -4.17
CA MET A 1 -13.37 -6.19 -3.58
C MET A 1 -12.63 -5.74 -2.32
N PRO A 2 -13.24 -5.85 -1.12
CA PRO A 2 -12.67 -5.32 0.11
C PRO A 2 -11.43 -6.09 0.56
N HIS A 3 -10.35 -5.37 0.87
CA HIS A 3 -9.08 -5.90 1.38
C HIS A 3 -8.57 -5.08 2.56
N SER A 4 -7.67 -5.70 3.32
CA SER A 4 -6.87 -5.08 4.38
C SER A 4 -7.68 -4.20 5.35
N PRO A 5 -8.78 -4.71 5.95
CA PRO A 5 -9.55 -3.94 6.90
C PRO A 5 -8.67 -3.52 8.10
N ARG A 6 -8.84 -2.28 8.54
CA ARG A 6 -8.10 -1.69 9.66
C ARG A 6 -9.00 -0.74 10.44
N TRP A 7 -8.91 -0.81 11.77
CA TRP A 7 -9.45 0.22 12.64
C TRP A 7 -8.39 1.29 12.86
N HIS A 8 -8.73 2.55 12.60
CA HIS A 8 -7.84 3.69 12.82
C HIS A 8 -8.67 4.97 13.00
N ASN A 9 -8.34 5.80 13.99
CA ASN A 9 -9.09 7.01 14.35
C ASN A 9 -10.62 6.78 14.47
N ASP A 10 -11.01 5.73 15.20
CA ASP A 10 -12.41 5.34 15.43
C ASP A 10 -13.24 5.05 14.15
N GLN A 11 -12.58 4.82 13.02
CA GLN A 11 -13.19 4.45 11.75
C GLN A 11 -12.68 3.10 11.26
N LEU A 12 -13.56 2.38 10.55
CA LEU A 12 -13.19 1.16 9.82
C LEU A 12 -12.75 1.53 8.41
N TRP A 13 -11.46 1.36 8.13
CA TRP A 13 -10.85 1.60 6.82
C TRP A 13 -10.73 0.31 6.02
N VAL A 14 -10.97 0.41 4.71
CA VAL A 14 -10.90 -0.72 3.78
C VAL A 14 -10.24 -0.27 2.47
N LEU A 15 -9.51 -1.18 1.83
CA LEU A 15 -9.08 -1.03 0.45
C LEU A 15 -10.11 -1.67 -0.48
N GLU A 16 -10.62 -0.92 -1.45
CA GLU A 16 -11.37 -1.48 -2.57
C GLU A 16 -10.36 -1.77 -3.70
N SER A 17 -9.84 -3.00 -3.75
CA SER A 17 -8.81 -3.39 -4.73
C SER A 17 -9.30 -3.50 -6.18
N GLY A 18 -10.58 -3.76 -6.40
CA GLY A 18 -11.20 -3.78 -7.74
C GLY A 18 -11.39 -2.40 -8.34
N GLU A 19 -11.42 -1.36 -7.51
CA GLU A 19 -11.43 0.05 -7.93
C GLU A 19 -10.06 0.73 -7.74
N GLY A 20 -9.16 0.07 -6.98
CA GLY A 20 -7.89 0.63 -6.56
C GLY A 20 -8.06 1.82 -5.61
N THR A 21 -9.02 1.78 -4.70
CA THR A 21 -9.31 2.91 -3.78
C THR A 21 -9.07 2.54 -2.31
N ILE A 22 -9.00 3.58 -1.48
CA ILE A 22 -9.06 3.51 -0.01
C ILE A 22 -10.22 4.38 0.47
N GLY A 23 -10.89 3.93 1.53
CA GLY A 23 -12.02 4.64 2.12
C GLY A 23 -12.41 4.09 3.47
N ALA A 24 -13.26 4.85 4.16
CA ALA A 24 -13.88 4.45 5.41
C ALA A 24 -15.24 3.79 5.15
N VAL A 25 -15.68 2.95 6.08
CA VAL A 25 -17.03 2.38 6.10
C VAL A 25 -17.85 3.14 7.14
N ASP A 26 -18.93 3.77 6.70
CA ASP A 26 -19.98 4.25 7.59
C ASP A 26 -20.68 3.02 8.20
N LEU A 27 -20.57 2.87 9.52
CA LEU A 27 -21.08 1.71 10.26
C LEU A 27 -22.59 1.75 10.47
N GLU A 28 -23.22 2.91 10.38
CA GLU A 28 -24.68 3.05 10.47
C GLU A 28 -25.33 2.64 9.14
N SER A 29 -24.81 3.16 8.02
CA SER A 29 -25.38 2.88 6.69
C SER A 29 -24.77 1.64 6.00
N GLY A 30 -23.62 1.16 6.47
CA GLY A 30 -22.85 0.08 5.85
C GLY A 30 -22.17 0.48 4.53
N LYS A 31 -22.13 1.78 4.20
CA LYS A 31 -21.59 2.27 2.93
C LYS A 31 -20.09 2.51 3.01
N TYR A 32 -19.41 2.20 1.91
CA TYR A 32 -18.01 2.53 1.70
C TYR A 32 -17.87 3.91 1.06
N GLU A 33 -17.02 4.75 1.64
CA GLU A 33 -16.78 6.13 1.22
C GLU A 33 -15.31 6.29 0.80
N PRO A 34 -14.99 6.20 -0.50
CA PRO A 34 -13.63 6.33 -1.00
C PRO A 34 -13.13 7.77 -0.87
N ILE A 35 -11.87 7.93 -0.45
CA ILE A 35 -11.20 9.24 -0.33
C ILE A 35 -10.07 9.43 -1.34
N ALA A 36 -9.53 8.34 -1.89
CA ALA A 36 -8.44 8.38 -2.86
C ALA A 36 -8.42 7.14 -3.76
N GLN A 37 -7.78 7.26 -4.92
CA GLN A 37 -7.58 6.20 -5.90
C GLN A 37 -6.11 6.08 -6.28
N PHE A 38 -5.65 4.85 -6.53
CA PHE A 38 -4.26 4.51 -6.81
C PHE A 38 -4.09 3.90 -8.21
N PRO A 39 -2.87 3.98 -8.79
CA PRO A 39 -2.54 3.38 -10.08
C PRO A 39 -2.18 1.88 -9.97
N GLY A 40 -2.89 1.11 -9.14
CA GLY A 40 -2.56 -0.30 -8.90
C GLY A 40 -3.59 -1.05 -8.06
N PHE A 41 -3.41 -2.37 -7.96
CA PHE A 41 -4.28 -3.23 -7.15
C PHE A 41 -3.92 -3.07 -5.68
N SER A 42 -4.78 -2.39 -4.92
CA SER A 42 -4.47 -2.00 -3.54
C SER A 42 -4.54 -3.20 -2.57
N ARG A 43 -3.44 -3.48 -1.87
CA ARG A 43 -3.30 -4.52 -0.85
C ARG A 43 -2.27 -4.15 0.20
N GLY A 44 -2.56 -4.46 1.46
CA GLY A 44 -1.73 -4.06 2.59
C GLY A 44 -2.02 -2.62 2.98
N LEU A 45 -2.35 -2.41 4.25
CA LEU A 45 -2.72 -1.12 4.80
C LEU A 45 -2.19 -1.01 6.22
N SER A 46 -1.51 0.09 6.51
CA SER A 46 -1.08 0.47 7.85
C SER A 46 -1.11 1.98 8.00
N PHE A 47 -1.20 2.48 9.24
CA PHE A 47 -1.32 3.90 9.52
C PHE A 47 -0.22 4.41 10.46
N LEU A 48 0.06 5.72 10.37
CA LEU A 48 0.86 6.47 11.35
C LEU A 48 0.36 7.91 11.43
N GLY A 49 -0.37 8.24 12.49
CA GLY A 49 -1.04 9.55 12.59
C GLY A 49 -2.05 9.73 11.44
N PRO A 50 -1.99 10.84 10.67
CA PRO A 50 -2.86 11.05 9.51
C PRO A 50 -2.36 10.31 8.25
N LEU A 51 -1.24 9.59 8.32
CA LEU A 51 -0.65 8.92 7.16
C LEU A 51 -1.21 7.51 7.02
N ALA A 52 -1.64 7.16 5.82
CA ALA A 52 -1.90 5.78 5.42
C ALA A 52 -0.81 5.31 4.46
N PHE A 53 -0.30 4.11 4.70
CA PHE A 53 0.65 3.40 3.87
C PHE A 53 -0.10 2.27 3.15
N VAL A 54 -0.17 2.35 1.83
CA VAL A 54 -0.96 1.45 0.99
C VAL A 54 -0.03 0.71 0.05
N GLY A 55 -0.04 -0.62 0.11
CA GLY A 55 0.68 -1.43 -0.87
C GLY A 55 -0.11 -1.54 -2.18
N LEU A 56 0.59 -1.53 -3.31
CA LEU A 56 0.05 -1.78 -4.63
C LEU A 56 0.72 -3.02 -5.23
N SER A 57 -0.09 -3.91 -5.78
CA SER A 57 0.32 -5.00 -6.67
C SER A 57 0.08 -4.63 -8.12
N GLN A 58 0.91 -5.17 -9.01
CA GLN A 58 0.57 -5.23 -10.43
C GLN A 58 -0.66 -6.11 -10.63
N VAL A 59 -1.54 -5.68 -11.52
CA VAL A 59 -2.67 -6.48 -11.96
C VAL A 59 -2.17 -7.52 -12.97
N ARG A 60 -2.38 -8.81 -12.69
CA ARG A 60 -2.11 -9.87 -13.67
C ARG A 60 -3.29 -10.01 -14.62
N GLU A 61 -3.02 -9.94 -15.92
CA GLU A 61 -3.99 -10.28 -16.97
C GLU A 61 -4.29 -11.78 -16.92
N SER A 62 -5.27 -12.18 -16.12
CA SER A 62 -5.77 -13.57 -16.07
C SER A 62 -7.30 -13.57 -16.07
N ALA A 63 -7.91 -14.71 -16.41
CA ALA A 63 -9.36 -14.85 -16.55
C ALA A 63 -10.16 -14.48 -15.28
N VAL A 64 -9.52 -14.43 -14.11
CA VAL A 64 -10.16 -14.03 -12.84
C VAL A 64 -10.33 -12.51 -12.72
N PHE A 65 -9.54 -11.73 -13.45
CA PHE A 65 -9.55 -10.26 -13.40
C PHE A 65 -10.27 -9.62 -14.60
N SER A 66 -10.89 -10.41 -15.49
CA SER A 66 -11.64 -9.86 -16.62
C SER A 66 -12.87 -9.09 -16.13
N GLY A 67 -13.03 -7.84 -16.57
CA GLY A 67 -14.20 -7.01 -16.26
C GLY A 67 -14.13 -6.24 -14.93
N ILE A 68 -12.97 -6.20 -14.28
CA ILE A 68 -12.75 -5.32 -13.12
C ILE A 68 -12.40 -3.91 -13.62
N PRO A 69 -13.10 -2.85 -13.15
CA PRO A 69 -12.88 -1.47 -13.60
C PRO A 69 -11.42 -1.00 -13.52
N LEU A 70 -10.71 -1.37 -12.46
CA LEU A 70 -9.28 -1.08 -12.33
C LEU A 70 -8.45 -1.64 -13.49
N VAL A 71 -8.68 -2.87 -13.93
CA VAL A 71 -7.87 -3.51 -14.98
C VAL A 71 -7.97 -2.73 -16.29
N GLU A 72 -9.19 -2.35 -16.68
CA GLU A 72 -9.41 -1.57 -17.90
C GLU A 72 -8.76 -0.20 -17.80
N ARG A 73 -8.93 0.50 -16.66
CA ARG A 73 -8.30 1.81 -16.42
C ARG A 73 -6.77 1.75 -16.50
N LEU A 74 -6.14 0.77 -15.84
CA LEU A 74 -4.69 0.62 -15.86
C LEU A 74 -4.17 0.24 -17.25
N LYS A 75 -4.93 -0.58 -18.00
CA LYS A 75 -4.58 -0.95 -19.37
C LYS A 75 -4.62 0.25 -20.31
N GLU A 76 -5.64 1.10 -20.21
CA GLU A 76 -5.76 2.35 -20.97
C GLU A 76 -4.61 3.31 -20.65
N ALA A 77 -4.25 3.42 -19.36
CA ALA A 77 -3.15 4.26 -18.88
C ALA A 77 -1.75 3.62 -19.08
N GLN A 78 -1.67 2.36 -19.52
CA GLN A 78 -0.44 1.57 -19.58
C GLN A 78 0.31 1.48 -18.24
N GLU A 79 -0.43 1.47 -17.14
CA GLU A 79 0.11 1.46 -15.77
C GLU A 79 0.30 0.02 -15.27
N ARG A 80 1.51 -0.29 -14.79
CA ARG A 80 1.84 -1.55 -14.10
C ARG A 80 2.61 -1.25 -12.83
N THR A 81 1.89 -0.86 -11.79
CA THR A 81 2.49 -0.34 -10.57
C THR A 81 2.59 -1.40 -9.48
N CYS A 82 3.78 -1.57 -8.89
CA CYS A 82 3.96 -2.24 -7.60
C CYS A 82 4.78 -1.34 -6.68
N GLY A 83 4.43 -1.29 -5.39
CA GLY A 83 5.15 -0.48 -4.41
C GLY A 83 4.26 0.05 -3.30
N VAL A 84 4.77 0.98 -2.49
CA VAL A 84 4.07 1.54 -1.33
C VAL A 84 3.78 3.01 -1.55
N TRP A 85 2.50 3.40 -1.44
CA TRP A 85 2.00 4.75 -1.53
C TRP A 85 1.70 5.29 -0.14
N VAL A 86 1.97 6.57 0.07
CA VAL A 86 1.66 7.28 1.30
C VAL A 86 0.64 8.37 0.99
N LEU A 87 -0.50 8.36 1.66
CA LEU A 87 -1.50 9.43 1.58
C LEU A 87 -1.81 10.02 2.95
N ASN A 88 -2.28 11.26 2.96
CA ASN A 88 -2.93 11.88 4.10
C ASN A 88 -4.42 11.54 4.09
N ILE A 89 -4.92 10.90 5.16
CA ILE A 89 -6.31 10.43 5.25
C ILE A 89 -7.32 11.58 5.45
N ASP A 90 -6.88 12.72 5.97
CA ASP A 90 -7.75 13.87 6.20
C ASP A 90 -8.02 14.64 4.89
N THR A 91 -7.08 14.61 3.95
CA THR A 91 -7.17 15.35 2.67
C THR A 91 -7.38 14.45 1.45
N GLY A 92 -7.08 13.16 1.56
CA GLY A 92 -7.04 12.22 0.42
C GLY A 92 -5.80 12.41 -0.48
N GLU A 93 -4.89 13.31 -0.14
CA GLU A 93 -3.73 13.63 -0.98
C GLU A 93 -2.63 12.56 -0.87
N THR A 94 -2.13 12.09 -2.02
CA THR A 94 -0.92 11.27 -2.06
C THR A 94 0.30 12.15 -1.83
N LEU A 95 1.04 11.89 -0.75
CA LEU A 95 2.22 12.65 -0.34
C LEU A 95 3.51 12.13 -0.97
N GLY A 96 3.55 10.85 -1.36
CA GLY A 96 4.72 10.22 -1.96
C GLY A 96 4.55 8.71 -2.12
N PHE A 97 5.54 8.08 -2.75
CA PHE A 97 5.53 6.65 -2.98
C PHE A 97 6.95 6.09 -3.14
N CYS A 98 7.08 4.78 -2.97
CA CYS A 98 8.23 3.98 -3.37
C CYS A 98 7.73 2.92 -4.35
N GLN A 99 8.21 2.95 -5.59
CA GLN A 99 7.81 2.03 -6.65
C GLN A 99 8.90 0.99 -6.90
N PHE A 100 8.50 -0.27 -7.05
CA PHE A 100 9.34 -1.33 -7.58
C PHE A 100 9.23 -1.34 -9.10
N GLU A 101 10.34 -1.08 -9.78
CA GLU A 101 10.41 -1.14 -11.25
C GLU A 101 10.65 -2.58 -11.74
N GLU A 102 11.34 -3.40 -10.92
CA GLU A 102 11.66 -4.79 -11.22
C GLU A 102 11.65 -5.66 -9.94
N GLY A 103 11.65 -6.99 -10.12
CA GLY A 103 11.77 -7.98 -9.04
C GLY A 103 10.48 -8.23 -8.24
N VAL A 104 9.91 -7.18 -7.63
CA VAL A 104 8.68 -7.27 -6.82
C VAL A 104 7.48 -6.82 -7.64
N GLN A 105 6.50 -7.72 -7.80
CA GLN A 105 5.28 -7.46 -8.57
C GLN A 105 4.03 -7.44 -7.70
N GLU A 106 4.10 -7.99 -6.48
CA GLU A 106 2.95 -8.09 -5.60
C GLU A 106 3.30 -7.75 -4.16
N ILE A 107 2.44 -6.95 -3.53
CA ILE A 107 2.46 -6.70 -2.09
C ILE A 107 1.21 -7.32 -1.48
N PHE A 108 1.40 -8.06 -0.40
CA PHE A 108 0.31 -8.69 0.34
C PHE A 108 -0.03 -7.96 1.63
N ALA A 109 0.98 -7.37 2.28
CA ALA A 109 0.84 -6.67 3.54
C ALA A 109 1.84 -5.50 3.61
N VAL A 110 1.43 -4.46 4.34
CA VAL A 110 2.25 -3.32 4.73
C VAL A 110 1.99 -3.12 6.20
N GLU A 111 3.06 -2.93 6.98
CA GLU A 111 2.99 -2.70 8.41
C GLU A 111 3.97 -1.59 8.80
N VAL A 112 3.51 -0.64 9.62
CA VAL A 112 4.36 0.38 10.22
C VAL A 112 4.77 -0.11 11.62
N LEU A 113 6.05 0.05 11.97
CA LEU A 113 6.57 -0.31 13.29
C LEU A 113 7.03 0.97 14.03
N PRO A 114 6.14 1.65 14.78
CA PRO A 114 6.47 2.93 15.40
C PRO A 114 7.56 2.79 16.45
N GLY A 115 8.57 3.66 16.39
CA GLY A 115 9.66 3.69 17.37
C GLY A 115 10.64 2.50 17.28
N VAL A 116 10.46 1.60 16.32
CA VAL A 116 11.36 0.47 16.07
C VAL A 116 12.43 0.89 15.05
N ARG A 117 13.66 0.45 15.27
CA ARG A 117 14.79 0.61 14.35
C ARG A 117 15.46 -0.73 14.13
N PHE A 118 15.99 -0.93 12.93
CA PHE A 118 16.70 -2.16 12.55
C PHE A 118 15.90 -3.43 12.91
N PRO A 119 14.67 -3.58 12.39
CA PRO A 119 13.91 -4.80 12.65
C PRO A 119 14.64 -6.00 12.04
N ASP A 120 14.85 -7.05 12.84
CA ASP A 120 15.36 -8.32 12.34
C ASP A 120 14.22 -9.16 11.74
N LEU A 121 14.42 -9.65 10.53
CA LEU A 121 13.53 -10.63 9.91
C LEU A 121 13.99 -12.04 10.30
N VAL A 122 13.19 -12.73 11.12
CA VAL A 122 13.49 -14.10 11.55
C VAL A 122 12.57 -15.07 10.82
N ASN A 123 13.16 -16.05 10.13
CA ASN A 123 12.44 -17.17 9.54
C ASN A 123 13.27 -18.46 9.68
N HIS A 124 12.61 -19.60 9.79
CA HIS A 124 13.25 -20.92 9.82
C HIS A 124 13.87 -21.30 8.46
N ASP A 125 13.37 -20.71 7.38
CA ASP A 125 13.90 -20.88 6.03
C ASP A 125 14.85 -19.72 5.68
N PRO A 126 16.17 -19.97 5.57
CA PRO A 126 17.15 -18.94 5.26
C PRO A 126 17.03 -18.39 3.83
N GLU A 127 16.46 -19.14 2.88
CA GLU A 127 16.26 -18.66 1.50
C GLU A 127 15.22 -17.52 1.50
N ILE A 128 14.13 -17.67 2.26
CA ILE A 128 13.10 -16.64 2.40
C ILE A 128 13.68 -15.35 3.02
N VAL A 129 14.54 -15.48 4.03
CA VAL A 129 15.21 -14.31 4.63
C VAL A 129 16.13 -13.62 3.62
N GLY A 130 16.82 -14.39 2.78
CA GLY A 130 17.68 -13.89 1.72
C GLY A 130 16.97 -13.08 0.63
N HIS A 131 15.64 -13.18 0.52
CA HIS A 131 14.82 -12.38 -0.38
C HIS A 131 14.35 -11.04 0.22
N SER A 132 14.77 -10.72 1.46
CA SER A 132 14.52 -9.41 2.03
C SER A 132 15.36 -8.33 1.35
N TYR A 133 14.79 -7.15 1.21
CA TYR A 133 15.49 -5.97 0.69
C TYR A 133 15.34 -4.83 1.70
N VAL A 134 16.43 -4.12 1.92
CA VAL A 134 16.46 -2.90 2.72
C VAL A 134 16.93 -1.79 1.80
N LEU A 135 16.29 -0.62 1.89
CA LEU A 135 16.75 0.56 1.16
C LEU A 135 18.19 0.87 1.53
N SER A 136 19.01 1.24 0.54
CA SER A 136 20.41 1.57 0.79
C SER A 136 20.54 2.82 1.66
N ASP A 137 21.71 2.98 2.30
CA ASP A 137 22.03 4.18 3.08
C ASP A 137 21.91 5.47 2.25
N ASP A 138 22.06 5.39 0.92
CA ASP A 138 21.83 6.53 0.03
C ASP A 138 20.39 7.06 0.11
N ALA A 139 19.41 6.18 0.34
CA ALA A 139 18.02 6.59 0.56
C ALA A 139 17.84 7.37 1.88
N LEU A 140 18.68 7.10 2.90
CA LEU A 140 18.67 7.86 4.15
C LEU A 140 19.12 9.31 3.95
N ALA A 141 19.92 9.60 2.91
CA ALA A 141 20.30 10.98 2.58
C ALA A 141 19.08 11.86 2.21
N SER A 142 17.99 11.25 1.74
CA SER A 142 16.73 11.97 1.45
C SER A 142 15.88 12.24 2.69
N VAL A 143 16.17 11.58 3.82
CA VAL A 143 15.46 11.80 5.09
C VAL A 143 16.02 13.07 5.75
N PRO A 144 15.20 13.99 6.26
CA PRO A 144 15.69 15.15 7.01
C PRO A 144 16.59 14.75 8.17
N GLU A 145 17.68 15.47 8.41
CA GLU A 145 18.70 15.11 9.42
C GLU A 145 18.11 14.87 10.82
N ALA A 146 17.13 15.69 11.23
CA ALA A 146 16.42 15.53 12.49
C ALA A 146 15.69 14.17 12.65
N LEU A 147 15.40 13.50 11.54
CA LEU A 147 14.71 12.21 11.43
C LEU A 147 15.65 11.04 11.11
N ARG A 148 16.93 11.26 10.76
CA ARG A 148 17.93 10.21 10.40
C ARG A 148 18.49 9.41 11.59
N LYS A 149 17.83 9.42 12.74
CA LYS A 149 18.40 8.88 13.99
C LYS A 149 18.41 7.36 14.03
#